data_AF-A0A7X7GRT6-F1
#
_entry.id   AF-A0A7X7GRT6-F1
#
_cell.length_a   1.000
_cell.length_b   1.000
_cell.length_c   1.000
_cell.angle_alpha   90.00
_cell.angle_beta   90.00
_cell.angle_gamma   90.00
#
_symmetry.space_group_name_H-M   'P 1'
#
loop_
_entity.id
_entity.type
_entity.pdbx_description
1 polymer ?
#
loop_
_entity_poly.entity_id
_entity_poly.type
_entity_poly.pdbx_seq_one_letter_code
_entity_poly.pdbx_strand_id
1 'polypeptide(L)'
;MRPQDATSGGHQCRKVRLAQGSVAAVDRCDCGVMHLQLGVLTLRLCPEALSDLLATLGRAVAADAGHRTREDLELAGPSLSPIVTGRGHA
;
A
#
# COMPACT_ATOMS: atom_id res chain seq x y z
N MET A 1 -35.12 9.30 31.11
CA MET A 1 -35.49 9.91 29.81
C MET A 1 -34.46 9.46 28.78
N ARG A 2 -34.90 8.76 27.72
CA ARG A 2 -34.06 8.36 26.58
C ARG A 2 -34.24 9.40 25.46
N PRO A 3 -33.18 10.01 24.89
CA PRO A 3 -33.28 10.67 23.58
C PRO A 3 -33.20 9.56 22.51
N GLN A 4 -34.31 9.22 21.86
CA GLN A 4 -34.87 9.84 20.64
C GLN A 4 -34.00 9.59 19.40
N ASP A 5 -34.53 8.68 18.58
CA ASP A 5 -34.38 8.48 17.14
C ASP A 5 -33.34 9.31 16.40
N ALA A 6 -32.22 8.67 16.07
CA ALA A 6 -31.41 9.07 14.92
C ALA A 6 -32.19 8.72 13.66
N THR A 7 -33.10 9.63 13.27
CA THR A 7 -33.65 9.71 11.92
C THR A 7 -32.50 9.63 10.93
N SER A 8 -32.34 8.45 10.33
CA SER A 8 -31.51 8.22 9.15
C SER A 8 -32.20 8.89 7.96
N GLY A 9 -32.28 10.22 7.99
CA GLY A 9 -32.60 11.02 6.84
C GLY A 9 -31.52 10.73 5.82
N GLY A 10 -31.90 10.09 4.71
CA GLY A 10 -31.02 9.74 3.60
C GLY A 10 -30.45 10.99 2.95
N HIS A 11 -29.46 11.60 3.59
CA HIS A 11 -28.65 12.64 2.98
C HIS A 11 -27.84 11.94 1.89
N GLN A 12 -28.32 12.03 0.65
CA GLN A 12 -27.58 11.58 -0.52
C GLN A 12 -26.36 12.49 -0.67
N CYS A 13 -25.33 12.14 0.07
CA CYS A 13 -24.08 12.86 0.07
C CYS A 13 -23.47 12.73 -1.34
N ARG A 14 -23.19 13.86 -1.99
CA ARG A 14 -22.62 13.88 -3.34
C ARG A 14 -21.17 13.42 -3.26
N LYS A 15 -20.80 12.51 -4.16
CA LYS A 15 -19.44 12.00 -4.31
C LYS A 15 -18.75 12.65 -5.50
N VAL A 16 -17.47 12.98 -5.34
CA VAL A 16 -16.59 13.48 -6.40
C VAL A 16 -15.40 12.54 -6.50
N ARG A 17 -15.15 12.02 -7.70
CA ARG A 17 -13.97 11.19 -8.00
C ARG A 17 -12.72 12.04 -7.91
N LEU A 18 -11.79 11.67 -7.04
CA LEU A 18 -10.48 12.32 -6.92
C LEU A 18 -9.42 11.62 -7.73
N ALA A 19 -9.42 10.28 -7.70
CA ALA A 19 -8.42 9.47 -8.39
C ALA A 19 -8.99 8.11 -8.81
N GLN A 20 -8.47 7.56 -9.91
CA GLN A 20 -8.77 6.20 -10.35
C GLN A 20 -7.52 5.56 -10.97
N GLY A 21 -7.25 4.33 -10.55
CA GLY A 21 -6.28 3.44 -11.16
C GLY A 21 -6.95 2.15 -11.64
N SER A 22 -6.12 1.17 -12.00
CA SER A 22 -6.58 -0.14 -12.50
C SER A 22 -7.28 -0.99 -11.44
N VAL A 23 -6.87 -0.86 -10.16
CA VAL A 23 -7.37 -1.70 -9.06
C VAL A 23 -8.11 -0.91 -7.97
N ALA A 24 -8.00 0.43 -8.00
CA ALA A 24 -8.49 1.30 -6.94
C ALA A 24 -9.13 2.58 -7.47
N ALA A 25 -10.08 3.11 -6.72
CA ALA A 25 -10.61 4.46 -6.93
C ALA A 25 -10.81 5.17 -5.59
N VAL A 26 -10.65 6.49 -5.59
CA VAL A 26 -10.87 7.34 -4.41
C VAL A 26 -11.90 8.40 -4.76
N ASP A 27 -13.01 8.41 -4.03
CA ASP A 27 -14.01 9.47 -4.08
C ASP A 27 -14.00 10.27 -2.77
N ARG A 28 -14.24 11.58 -2.86
CA ARG A 28 -14.53 12.44 -1.72
C ARG A 28 -16.02 12.70 -1.64
N CYS A 29 -16.59 12.47 -0.47
CA CYS A 29 -17.95 12.85 -0.16
C CYS A 29 -17.99 14.31 0.32
N ASP A 30 -19.06 15.03 0.01
CA ASP A 30 -19.33 16.37 0.55
C ASP A 30 -19.38 16.42 2.09
N CYS A 31 -19.74 15.31 2.75
CA CYS A 31 -19.68 15.17 4.21
C CYS A 31 -18.25 15.01 4.77
N GLY A 32 -17.21 15.06 3.93
CA GLY A 32 -15.80 15.00 4.34
C GLY A 32 -15.20 13.59 4.39
N VAL A 33 -16.02 12.55 4.28
CA VAL A 33 -15.56 11.14 4.26
C VAL A 33 -14.93 10.82 2.90
N MET A 34 -13.79 10.12 2.94
CA MET A 34 -13.12 9.54 1.78
C MET A 34 -13.60 8.10 1.57
N HIS A 35 -13.95 7.77 0.34
CA HIS A 35 -14.33 6.43 -0.08
C HIS A 35 -13.21 5.83 -0.92
N LEU A 36 -12.45 4.90 -0.33
CA LEU A 36 -11.45 4.11 -1.04
C LEU A 36 -12.10 2.80 -1.53
N GLN A 37 -12.16 2.64 -2.84
CA GLN A 37 -12.67 1.45 -3.51
C GLN A 37 -11.50 0.58 -3.96
N LEU A 38 -11.55 -0.72 -3.66
CA LEU A 38 -10.58 -1.74 -4.02
C LEU A 38 -11.36 -2.95 -4.55
N GLY A 39 -11.61 -2.98 -5.86
CA GLY A 39 -12.55 -3.93 -6.46
C GLY A 39 -13.94 -3.84 -5.81
N VAL A 40 -14.39 -4.92 -5.17
CA VAL A 40 -15.70 -4.96 -4.48
C VAL A 40 -15.67 -4.35 -3.07
N LEU A 41 -14.48 -4.12 -2.51
CA LEU A 41 -14.33 -3.56 -1.17
C LEU A 41 -14.41 -2.03 -1.22
N THR A 42 -15.21 -1.43 -0.34
CA THR A 42 -15.23 0.02 -0.14
C THR A 42 -14.96 0.34 1.31
N LEU A 43 -13.89 1.09 1.57
CA LEU A 43 -13.55 1.62 2.87
C LEU A 43 -13.98 3.08 2.98
N ARG A 44 -14.59 3.44 4.11
CA ARG A 44 -14.98 4.82 4.45
C ARG A 44 -14.03 5.31 5.52
N LEU A 45 -13.24 6.33 5.18
CA LEU A 45 -12.15 6.82 6.02
C LEU A 45 -12.29 8.34 6.19
N CYS A 46 -11.86 8.87 7.33
CA CYS A 46 -11.55 10.29 7.41
C CYS A 46 -10.27 10.59 6.61
N PRO A 47 -10.03 11.85 6.19
CA PRO A 47 -8.86 12.22 5.40
C PRO A 47 -7.52 11.82 6.05
N GLU A 48 -7.43 11.93 7.37
CA GLU A 48 -6.24 11.60 8.16
C GLU A 48 -5.95 10.10 8.09
N ALA A 49 -6.98 9.27 8.30
CA ALA A 49 -6.84 7.82 8.22
C ALA A 49 -6.45 7.33 6.82
N LEU A 50 -6.93 7.98 5.76
CA LEU A 50 -6.49 7.65 4.39
C LEU A 50 -5.01 8.01 4.18
N SER A 51 -4.56 9.14 4.71
CA SER A 51 -3.16 9.57 4.63
C SER A 51 -2.23 8.61 5.36
N ASP A 52 -2.61 8.20 6.58
CA ASP A 52 -1.86 7.21 7.37
C ASP A 52 -1.83 5.83 6.71
N LEU A 53 -2.94 5.41 6.09
CA LEU A 53 -3.01 4.18 5.31
C LEU A 53 -2.03 4.22 4.14
N LEU A 54 -2.01 5.31 3.36
CA LEU A 54 -1.08 5.47 2.24
C LEU A 54 0.38 5.42 2.70
N ALA A 55 0.73 6.10 3.78
CA ALA A 55 2.07 6.06 4.35
C ALA A 55 2.45 4.63 4.78
N THR A 56 1.51 3.88 5.36
CA THR A 56 1.71 2.50 5.80
C THR A 56 1.93 1.55 4.62
N LEU A 57 1.11 1.65 3.58
CA LEU A 57 1.27 0.87 2.35
C LEU A 57 2.60 1.19 1.66
N GLY A 58 2.98 2.47 1.61
CA GLY A 58 4.28 2.88 1.05
C GLY A 58 5.47 2.25 1.78
N ARG A 59 5.45 2.22 3.12
CA ARG A 59 6.48 1.53 3.92
C ARG A 59 6.52 0.03 3.64
N ALA A 60 5.36 -0.62 3.52
CA ALA A 60 5.30 -2.04 3.22
C ALA A 60 5.89 -2.38 1.84
N VAL A 61 5.58 -1.58 0.82
CA VAL A 61 6.14 -1.75 -0.53
C VAL A 61 7.65 -1.54 -0.54
N ALA A 62 8.15 -0.52 0.16
CA ALA A 62 9.59 -0.27 0.26
C ALA A 62 10.33 -1.42 0.98
N ALA A 63 9.72 -1.99 2.03
CA ALA A 63 10.27 -3.14 2.73
C ALA A 63 10.31 -4.40 1.84
N ASP A 64 9.23 -4.70 1.09
CA ASP A 64 9.17 -5.83 0.17
C ASP A 64 10.25 -5.75 -0.92
N ALA A 65 10.45 -4.57 -1.51
CA ALA A 65 11.50 -4.36 -2.49
C ALA A 65 12.90 -4.66 -1.94
N GLY A 66 13.15 -4.35 -0.66
CA GLY A 66 14.39 -4.68 0.03
C GLY A 66 14.56 -6.17 0.36
N HIS A 67 13.46 -6.91 0.51
CA HIS A 67 13.53 -8.37 0.67
C HIS A 67 13.92 -9.07 -0.63
N ARG A 68 13.32 -8.66 -1.76
CA ARG A 68 13.62 -9.24 -3.07
C ARG A 68 15.09 -9.11 -3.46
N THR A 69 15.69 -7.94 -3.24
CA THR A 69 17.10 -7.74 -3.56
C THR A 69 18.04 -8.62 -2.75
N ARG A 70 17.68 -8.97 -1.51
CA ARG A 70 18.49 -9.87 -0.69
C ARG A 70 18.39 -11.32 -1.14
N GLU A 71 17.18 -11.77 -1.48
CA GLU A 71 16.95 -13.12 -2.00
C GLU A 71 17.62 -13.30 -3.38
N ASP A 72 17.56 -12.30 -4.25
CA ASP A 72 18.25 -12.31 -5.55
C ASP A 72 19.79 -12.36 -5.40
N LEU A 73 20.36 -11.71 -4.37
CA LEU A 73 21.81 -11.81 -4.07
C LEU A 73 22.20 -13.13 -3.39
N GLU A 74 21.36 -13.73 -2.55
CA GLU A 74 21.64 -15.02 -1.90
C GLU A 74 21.61 -16.21 -2.89
N LEU A 75 20.84 -16.11 -3.99
CA LEU A 75 20.85 -17.07 -5.10
C LEU A 75 22.06 -16.90 -6.05
N ALA A 76 22.71 -15.73 -6.04
CA ALA A 76 24.01 -15.52 -6.66
C ALA A 76 25.13 -15.88 -5.67
N GLY A 77 25.22 -17.17 -5.30
CA GLY A 77 26.28 -17.66 -4.41
C GLY A 77 27.68 -17.22 -4.86
N PRO A 78 28.63 -17.00 -3.93
CA PRO A 78 29.98 -16.60 -4.29
C PRO A 78 30.66 -17.71 -5.09
N SER A 79 30.62 -17.62 -6.42
CA SER A 79 31.50 -18.37 -7.31
C SER A 79 32.90 -17.79 -7.21
N LEU A 80 33.54 -18.01 -6.05
CA LEU A 80 34.97 -17.88 -5.92
C LEU A 80 35.56 -19.21 -6.40
N SER A 81 35.79 -19.30 -7.71
CA SER A 81 36.71 -20.30 -8.24
C SER A 81 38.07 -20.08 -7.54
N PRO A 82 38.67 -21.10 -6.92
CA PRO A 82 40.02 -20.94 -6.37
C PRO A 82 40.96 -20.63 -7.53
N ILE A 83 41.53 -19.43 -7.54
CA ILE A 83 42.66 -19.10 -8.41
C ILE A 83 43.79 -20.04 -7.99
N VAL A 84 44.01 -21.08 -8.80
CA VAL A 84 45.19 -21.93 -8.69
C VAL A 84 46.37 -21.15 -9.25
N THR A 85 47.05 -20.36 -8.42
CA THR A 85 48.34 -19.81 -8.81
C THR A 85 49.37 -20.92 -8.70
N GLY A 86 49.64 -21.55 -9.84
CA GLY A 86 50.63 -22.61 -9.99
C GLY A 86 52.00 -22.19 -9.47
N ARG A 87 52.56 -23.08 -8.68
CA ARG A 87 53.94 -23.11 -8.21
C ARG A 87 54.87 -23.40 -9.40
N GLY A 88 55.80 -22.50 -9.72
CA GLY A 88 56.82 -22.68 -10.76
C GLY A 88 58.20 -22.28 -10.25
N HIS A 89 59.05 -23.29 -10.06
CA HIS A 89 60.47 -23.23 -9.70
C HIS A 89 61.33 -22.51 -10.75
N ALA A 90 62.30 -21.71 -10.29
CA ALA A 90 63.74 -21.88 -10.55
C ALA A 90 64.54 -20.91 -9.65
#